data_AF-A0A8S2S2B6-F1
#
_entry.id   AF-A0A8S2S2B6-F1
#
_cell.length_a   1.000
_cell.length_b   1.000
_cell.length_c   1.000
_cell.angle_alpha   90.00
_cell.angle_beta   90.00
_cell.angle_gamma   90.00
#
_symmetry.space_group_name_H-M   'P 1'
#
loop_
_entity.id
_entity.type
_entity.pdbx_description
1 polymer ?
#
loop_
_entity_poly.entity_id
_entity_poly.type
_entity_poly.pdbx_seq_one_letter_code
_entity_poly.pdbx_strand_id
1 'polypeptide(L)' 'SQNPNPLRLRVKREREAVHIEYAESENHPFTMMRLAYLPLAKKTNPIMIGIMCASPNEKTDGFDVIFDELNITKHQSNSD' A
#
# COMPACT_ATOMS: atom_id res chain seq x y z
N SER A 1 -20.18 -9.48 15.82
CA SER A 1 -20.00 -8.37 14.87
C SER A 1 -19.46 -8.96 13.58
N GLN A 2 -20.04 -8.64 12.42
CA GLN A 2 -19.43 -9.03 11.15
C GLN A 2 -18.18 -8.16 10.97
N ASN A 3 -17.03 -8.79 10.78
CA ASN A 3 -15.83 -8.08 10.34
C ASN A 3 -16.14 -7.53 8.94
N PRO A 4 -15.87 -6.25 8.65
CA PRO A 4 -16.03 -5.73 7.29
C PRO A 4 -15.16 -6.55 6.32
N ASN A 5 -15.56 -6.61 5.06
CA ASN A 5 -14.75 -7.26 4.03
C ASN A 5 -13.34 -6.66 4.04
N PRO A 6 -12.28 -7.49 3.97
CA PRO A 6 -10.91 -6.99 3.98
C PRO A 6 -10.68 -6.09 2.77
N LEU A 7 -10.24 -4.86 3.04
CA LEU A 7 -9.81 -3.92 2.01
C LEU A 7 -8.43 -4.36 1.52
N ARG A 8 -8.25 -4.43 0.21
CA ARG A 8 -6.97 -4.78 -0.40
C ARG A 8 -6.29 -3.53 -0.91
N LEU A 9 -5.01 -3.38 -0.61
CA LEU A 9 -4.18 -2.29 -1.09
C LEU A 9 -3.06 -2.83 -1.96
N ARG A 10 -2.79 -2.14 -3.07
CA ARG A 10 -1.64 -2.44 -3.93
C ARG A 10 -0.89 -1.16 -4.23
N VAL A 11 0.43 -1.22 -4.04
CA VAL A 11 1.34 -0.15 -4.43
C VAL A 11 2.24 -0.67 -5.54
N LYS A 12 2.22 -0.01 -6.69
CA LYS A 12 3.18 -0.24 -7.77
C LYS A 12 4.11 0.95 -7.84
N ARG A 13 5.40 0.68 -7.99
CA ARG A 13 6.39 1.71 -8.23
C ARG A 13 7.15 1.40 -9.50
N GLU A 14 7.20 2.37 -10.39
CA GLU A 14 8.01 2.34 -11.59
C GLU A 14 8.86 3.62 -11.65
N ARG A 15 10.17 3.46 -11.45
CA ARG A 15 11.13 4.57 -11.32
C ARG A 15 10.64 5.61 -10.28
N GLU A 16 10.30 6.82 -10.69
CA GLU A 16 9.79 7.90 -9.85
C GLU A 16 8.26 7.95 -9.73
N ALA A 17 7.53 7.07 -10.41
CA ALA A 17 6.07 7.01 -10.32
C ALA A 17 5.64 5.99 -9.26
N VAL A 18 4.69 6.39 -8.42
CA VAL A 18 3.98 5.51 -7.47
C VAL A 18 2.50 5.53 -7.78
N HIS A 19 1.96 4.34 -7.98
CA HIS A 19 0.54 4.08 -8.24
C HIS A 19 -0.01 3.35 -7.02
N ILE A 20 -1.05 3.91 -6.40
CA ILE A 20 -1.75 3.29 -5.29
C ILE A 20 -3.14 2.90 -5.78
N GLU A 21 -3.46 1.62 -5.65
CA GLU A 21 -4.72 1.00 -6.05
C GLU A 21 -5.37 0.35 -4.83
N TYR A 22 -6.70 0.25 -4.83
CA TYR A 22 -7.47 -0.48 -3.80
C TYR A 22 -8.53 -1.38 -4.41
N ALA A 23 -8.96 -2.41 -3.68
CA ALA A 23 -10.12 -3.22 -4.02
C ALA A 23 -10.96 -3.52 -2.76
N GLU A 24 -12.29 -3.49 -2.90
CA GLU A 24 -13.23 -3.61 -1.78
C GLU A 24 -13.37 -5.04 -1.22
N SER A 25 -12.96 -6.05 -1.99
CA SER A 25 -12.79 -7.43 -1.52
C SER A 25 -11.93 -8.25 -2.50
N GLU A 26 -11.68 -9.53 -2.19
CA GLU A 26 -10.87 -10.44 -3.02
C GLU A 26 -11.29 -10.51 -4.49
N ASN A 27 -12.59 -10.49 -4.76
CA ASN A 27 -13.14 -10.64 -6.11
C ASN A 27 -13.38 -9.31 -6.83
N HIS A 28 -13.11 -8.17 -6.19
CA HIS A 28 -13.27 -6.87 -6.83
C HIS A 28 -12.01 -6.47 -7.62
N PRO A 29 -12.18 -5.80 -8.77
CA PRO A 29 -11.05 -5.26 -9.50
C PRO A 29 -10.38 -4.14 -8.69
N PHE A 30 -9.07 -3.99 -8.89
CA PHE A 30 -8.33 -2.86 -8.35
C PHE A 30 -8.72 -1.56 -9.06
N THR A 31 -9.02 -0.53 -8.28
CA THR A 31 -9.31 0.83 -8.74
C THR A 31 -8.17 1.77 -8.34
N MET A 32 -7.78 2.68 -9.25
CA MET A 32 -6.73 3.67 -8.99
C MET A 32 -7.20 4.69 -7.95
N MET A 33 -6.47 4.81 -6.84
CA MET A 33 -6.70 5.81 -5.79
C MET A 33 -5.79 7.03 -5.98
N ARG A 34 -4.52 6.80 -6.31
CA ARG A 34 -3.52 7.88 -6.42
C ARG A 34 -2.43 7.54 -7.42
N LEU A 35 -2.05 8.54 -8.23
CA LEU A 35 -0.82 8.59 -8.98
C LEU A 35 0.03 9.74 -8.45
N ALA A 36 1.29 9.48 -8.10
CA ALA A 36 2.17 10.50 -7.52
C ALA A 36 3.64 10.29 -7.90
N TYR A 37 4.40 11.38 -7.81
CA TYR A 37 5.86 11.38 -7.90
C TYR A 37 6.49 11.00 -6.55
N LEU A 38 7.39 10.01 -6.56
CA LEU A 38 8.25 9.63 -5.44
C LEU A 38 9.71 9.61 -5.94
N PRO A 39 10.59 10.48 -5.42
CA PRO A 39 11.98 10.56 -5.88
C PRO A 39 12.73 9.22 -5.84
N LEU A 40 13.74 9.09 -6.70
CA LEU A 40 14.62 7.91 -6.67
C LEU A 40 15.32 7.80 -5.31
N ALA A 41 15.46 6.56 -4.83
CA ALA A 41 16.20 6.27 -3.61
C ALA A 41 17.67 6.70 -3.80
N LYS A 42 18.20 7.44 -2.83
CA LYS A 42 19.64 7.72 -2.76
C LYS A 42 20.29 6.63 -1.89
N LYS A 43 21.57 6.34 -2.10
CA LYS A 43 22.31 5.36 -1.27
C LYS A 43 22.21 5.66 0.24
N THR A 44 22.11 6.93 0.60
CA THR A 44 22.02 7.41 1.99
C THR A 44 20.59 7.50 2.53
N ASN A 45 19.57 7.32 1.68
CA ASN A 45 18.16 7.34 2.08
C ASN A 45 17.37 6.32 1.24
N PRO A 46 17.43 5.03 1.63
CA PRO A 46 16.69 3.99 0.94
C PRO A 46 15.18 4.18 1.12
N ILE A 47 14.41 3.74 0.13
CA ILE A 47 12.95 3.78 0.22
C ILE A 47 12.47 2.53 0.96
N MET A 48 11.73 2.75 2.03
CA MET A 48 11.11 1.70 2.84
C MET A 48 9.68 1.45 2.38
N ILE A 49 9.26 0.19 2.46
CA ILE A 49 7.89 -0.24 2.16
C ILE A 49 7.43 -1.06 3.36
N GLY A 50 6.22 -0.79 3.84
CA GLY A 50 5.65 -1.50 4.99
C GLY A 50 4.21 -1.13 5.25
N ILE A 51 3.59 -1.90 6.12
CA ILE A 51 2.27 -1.63 6.69
C ILE A 51 2.40 -0.56 7.79
N MET A 52 1.38 0.29 7.91
CA MET A 52 1.35 1.38 8.88
C MET A 52 -0.04 1.50 9.48
N CYS A 53 -0.10 1.66 10.80
CA CYS A 53 -1.30 1.98 11.56
C CYS A 53 -0.95 3.17 12.46
N ALA A 54 -1.83 4.15 12.54
CA ALA A 54 -1.68 5.29 13.44
C ALA A 54 -3.01 5.69 14.05
N SER A 55 -2.96 6.05 15.34
CA SER A 55 -4.05 6.64 16.09
C SER A 55 -3.65 8.08 16.44
N PRO A 56 -3.99 9.07 15.60
CA PRO A 56 -3.43 10.42 15.70
C PRO A 56 -3.98 11.24 16.89
N ASN A 57 -5.11 10.84 17.48
CA ASN A 57 -5.72 11.56 18.59
C ASN A 57 -5.30 10.94 19.92
N GLU A 58 -4.91 11.78 20.88
CA GLU A 58 -4.60 11.37 22.25
C GLU A 58 -5.82 10.85 23.03
N LYS A 59 -7.04 11.06 22.49
CA LYS A 59 -8.31 10.69 23.12
C LYS A 59 -8.98 9.44 22.54
N THR A 60 -8.31 8.74 21.63
CA THR A 60 -8.85 7.50 21.03
C THR A 60 -8.13 6.30 21.61
N ASP A 61 -8.87 5.26 21.98
CA ASP A 61 -8.34 4.00 22.55
C ASP A 61 -7.52 3.14 21.55
N GLY A 62 -7.12 3.73 20.42
CA GLY A 62 -6.52 3.03 19.30
C GLY A 62 -7.52 2.18 18.53
N PHE A 63 -7.00 1.42 17.56
CA PHE A 63 -7.76 0.43 16.80
C PHE A 63 -6.88 -0.79 16.58
N ASP A 64 -7.45 -1.97 16.78
CA ASP A 64 -6.81 -3.22 16.39
C ASP A 64 -7.00 -3.43 14.89
N VAL A 65 -5.88 -3.60 14.17
CA VAL A 65 -5.87 -3.85 12.73
C VAL A 65 -5.10 -5.14 12.48
N ILE A 66 -5.71 -6.04 11.72
CA ILE A 66 -5.05 -7.24 11.22
C ILE A 66 -4.63 -6.96 9.78
N PHE A 67 -3.35 -7.16 9.49
CA PHE A 67 -2.83 -7.17 8.14
C PHE A 67 -2.49 -8.61 7.78
N ASP A 68 -3.06 -9.10 6.68
CA ASP A 68 -2.78 -10.41 6.10
C ASP A 68 -2.24 -10.27 4.67
N GLU A 69 -1.76 -11.39 4.13
CA GLU A 69 -1.35 -11.52 2.73
C GLU A 69 -0.33 -10.48 2.20
N LEU A 70 0.55 -9.96 3.06
CA LEU A 70 1.62 -9.04 2.64
C LEU A 70 2.57 -9.71 1.64
N ASN A 71 2.53 -9.25 0.40
CA ASN A 71 3.40 -9.72 -0.68
C ASN A 71 4.20 -8.56 -1.26
N ILE A 72 5.53 -8.67 -1.23
CA ILE A 72 6.45 -7.70 -1.82
C ILE A 72 7.27 -8.41 -2.90
N THR A 73 7.05 -8.02 -4.16
CA THR A 73 7.76 -8.57 -5.31
C THR A 73 8.38 -7.46 -6.14
N LYS A 74 9.53 -7.78 -6.75
CA LYS A 74 10.14 -6.89 -7.75
C LYS A 74 9.33 -7.00 -9.03
N HIS A 75 8.73 -5.89 -9.46
CA HIS A 75 8.10 -5.85 -10.77
C HIS A 75 9.19 -5.90 -11.85
N GLN A 76 9.21 -6.97 -12.65
CA GLN A 76 10.04 -7.04 -13.84
C GLN A 76 9.23 -6.44 -14.99
N SER A 77 9.57 -5.23 -15.40
CA SER A 77 9.16 -4.70 -16.68
C SER A 77 9.91 -5.47 -17.76
N ASN A 78 9.21 -6.26 -18.58
CA ASN A 78 9.79 -6.77 -19.82
C ASN A 78 10.20 -5.55 -20.66
N SER A 79 11.48 -5.43 -20.93
CA SER A 79 12.00 -4.45 -21.89
C SER A 79 11.71 -5.00 -23.29
N ASP A 80 10.75 -4.37 -23.98
CA ASP A 80 10.58 -4.45 -25.43
C ASP A 80 11.77 -3.80 -26.16
#